data_AF-A0A7V3FLU7-F1
#
_entry.id   AF-A0A7V3FLU7-F1
#
_cell.length_a   1.000
_cell.length_b   1.000
_cell.length_c   1.000
_cell.angle_alpha   90.00
_cell.angle_beta   90.00
_cell.angle_gamma   90.00
#
_symmetry.space_group_name_H-M   'P 1'
#
loop_
_entity.id
_entity.type
_entity.pdbx_description
1 polymer ?
#
loop_
_entity_poly.entity_id
_entity_poly.type
_entity_poly.pdbx_seq_one_letter_code
_entity_poly.pdbx_strand_id
1 'polypeptide(L)'
;MTPPAPAPVTASKWDLVAKTVTAIGALLAGVFIPIAINYNQEKNRETQLYVQIMTQREQSDSTLRSQMFNALIGSYFGEDILKDPEKQMMYLHLLTLNFQEFFDARPLFEDLNRRINPEQRLRLLSIARDAADRQVNLLSKPQNEPIELRLCMDSTEDCPRMGSFNLKGREGTYPFAVRLQEVSDSDVKVRVSSAAENFNFKTIEFYVSYFDTPFMNNTKLVDGSRFSFVLRNADPARKIANIEVVAFPEEYMNLRDRPYFDEMLSRLGAKSGAVKSDKD
;
A
#
# COMPACT_ATOMS: atom_id res chain seq x y z
N MET A 1 -70.43 63.50 21.38
CA MET A 1 -71.26 62.47 20.72
C MET A 1 -70.36 61.68 19.78
N THR A 2 -70.51 60.36 19.82
CA THR A 2 -69.67 59.29 19.26
C THR A 2 -69.23 59.47 17.79
N PRO A 3 -68.03 59.03 17.38
CA PRO A 3 -67.70 58.84 15.97
C PRO A 3 -68.49 57.65 15.38
N PRO A 4 -68.83 57.68 14.07
CA PRO A 4 -69.64 56.63 13.44
C PRO A 4 -68.85 55.32 13.25
N ALA A 5 -69.57 54.19 13.30
CA ALA A 5 -69.06 52.84 13.07
C ALA A 5 -68.48 52.67 11.65
N PRO A 6 -67.44 51.81 11.45
CA PRO A 6 -66.87 51.56 10.13
C PRO A 6 -67.80 50.70 9.26
N ALA A 7 -67.94 51.08 7.98
CA ALA A 7 -68.67 50.34 6.96
C ALA A 7 -67.96 49.00 6.59
N PRO A 8 -68.70 47.98 6.10
CA PRO A 8 -68.16 46.65 5.89
C PRO A 8 -67.20 46.61 4.69
N VAL A 9 -66.05 45.97 4.89
CA VAL A 9 -65.00 45.77 3.86
C VAL A 9 -65.50 44.76 2.83
N THR A 10 -65.78 45.21 1.62
CA THR A 10 -66.05 44.33 0.47
C THR A 10 -64.73 43.81 -0.09
N ALA A 11 -64.43 42.54 0.16
CA ALA A 11 -63.23 41.90 -0.34
C ALA A 11 -63.26 41.83 -1.89
N SER A 12 -62.26 42.43 -2.54
CA SER A 12 -62.15 42.42 -4.00
C SER A 12 -61.69 41.04 -4.49
N LYS A 13 -62.21 40.59 -5.63
CA LYS A 13 -61.89 39.29 -6.25
C LYS A 13 -60.39 39.11 -6.54
N TRP A 14 -59.65 40.20 -6.68
CA TRP A 14 -58.18 40.20 -6.86
C TRP A 14 -57.42 39.80 -5.61
N ASP A 15 -57.96 40.11 -4.43
CA ASP A 15 -57.33 39.77 -3.14
C ASP A 15 -57.49 38.28 -2.82
N LEU A 16 -58.57 37.64 -3.30
CA LEU A 16 -58.78 36.21 -3.20
C LEU A 16 -57.84 35.43 -4.14
N VAL A 17 -57.70 35.88 -5.40
CA VAL A 17 -56.80 35.27 -6.39
C VAL A 17 -55.34 35.39 -5.94
N ALA A 18 -54.92 36.57 -5.46
CA ALA A 18 -53.57 36.80 -4.96
C ALA A 18 -53.23 35.87 -3.77
N LYS A 19 -54.15 35.69 -2.82
CA LYS A 19 -53.98 34.79 -1.66
C LYS A 19 -53.93 33.31 -2.07
N THR A 20 -54.70 32.88 -3.07
CA THR A 20 -54.63 31.49 -3.57
C THR A 20 -53.35 31.20 -4.37
N VAL A 21 -52.87 32.13 -5.19
CA VAL A 21 -51.65 31.95 -5.98
C VAL A 21 -50.40 31.95 -5.10
N THR A 22 -50.36 32.80 -4.07
CA THR A 22 -49.26 32.78 -3.08
C THR A 22 -49.28 31.53 -2.21
N ALA A 23 -50.45 31.05 -1.78
CA ALA A 23 -50.58 29.81 -1.01
C ALA A 23 -50.15 28.56 -1.80
N ILE A 24 -50.53 28.46 -3.08
CA ILE A 24 -50.15 27.34 -3.95
C ILE A 24 -48.66 27.41 -4.32
N GLY A 25 -48.14 28.61 -4.61
CA GLY A 25 -46.72 28.82 -4.88
C GLY A 25 -45.80 28.46 -3.71
N ALA A 26 -46.22 28.79 -2.47
CA ALA A 26 -45.49 28.42 -1.26
C ALA A 26 -45.51 26.91 -0.98
N LEU A 27 -46.63 26.23 -1.25
CA LEU A 27 -46.75 24.78 -1.10
C LEU A 27 -45.90 24.01 -2.13
N LEU A 28 -45.85 24.48 -3.38
CA LEU A 28 -45.02 23.85 -4.42
C LEU A 28 -43.52 24.11 -4.19
N ALA A 29 -43.13 25.32 -3.79
CA ALA A 29 -41.74 25.62 -3.41
C ALA A 29 -41.29 24.81 -2.18
N GLY A 30 -42.15 24.66 -1.18
CA GLY A 30 -41.87 23.91 0.06
C GLY A 30 -41.71 22.40 -0.12
N VAL A 31 -42.12 21.82 -1.26
CA VAL A 31 -41.94 20.39 -1.57
C VAL A 31 -40.82 20.17 -2.59
N PHE A 32 -40.75 20.97 -3.65
CA PHE A 32 -39.76 20.77 -4.72
C PHE A 32 -38.35 21.24 -4.36
N ILE A 33 -38.21 22.34 -3.61
CA ILE A 33 -36.90 22.84 -3.16
C ILE A 33 -36.20 21.83 -2.24
N PRO A 34 -36.84 21.28 -1.18
CA PRO A 34 -36.19 20.28 -0.35
C PRO A 34 -35.92 18.95 -1.07
N ILE A 35 -36.71 18.54 -2.06
CA ILE A 35 -36.43 17.32 -2.85
C ILE A 35 -35.22 17.52 -3.76
N ALA A 36 -35.11 18.68 -4.44
CA ALA A 36 -33.96 19.01 -5.29
C ALA A 36 -32.66 19.21 -4.49
N ILE A 37 -32.77 19.74 -3.26
CA ILE A 37 -31.65 19.87 -2.33
C ILE A 37 -31.26 18.49 -1.76
N ASN A 38 -32.21 17.64 -1.36
CA ASN A 38 -31.93 16.30 -0.83
C ASN A 38 -31.21 15.40 -1.83
N TYR A 39 -31.62 15.44 -3.11
CA TYR A 39 -31.00 14.63 -4.16
C TYR A 39 -29.51 15.00 -4.39
N ASN A 40 -29.15 16.27 -4.19
CA ASN A 40 -27.75 16.72 -4.23
C ASN A 40 -27.02 16.50 -2.89
N GLN A 41 -27.73 16.53 -1.76
CA GLN A 41 -27.18 16.29 -0.43
C GLN A 41 -26.78 14.82 -0.22
N GLU A 42 -27.47 13.84 -0.80
CA GLU A 42 -27.09 12.42 -0.69
C GLU A 42 -25.71 12.15 -1.29
N LYS A 43 -25.42 12.66 -2.49
CA LYS A 43 -24.09 12.55 -3.11
C LYS A 43 -22.99 13.25 -2.32
N ASN A 44 -23.32 14.41 -1.74
CA ASN A 44 -22.39 15.14 -0.88
C ASN A 44 -22.18 14.45 0.46
N ARG A 45 -23.21 13.78 1.00
CA ARG A 45 -23.14 13.04 2.28
C ARG A 45 -22.32 11.77 2.15
N GLU A 46 -22.45 11.02 1.06
CA GLU A 46 -21.58 9.88 0.76
C GLU A 46 -20.12 10.32 0.62
N THR A 47 -19.87 11.42 -0.09
CA THR A 47 -18.54 12.00 -0.24
C THR A 47 -17.97 12.45 1.11
N GLN A 48 -18.78 13.10 1.95
CA GLN A 48 -18.39 13.54 3.30
C GLN A 48 -18.12 12.36 4.25
N LEU A 49 -18.96 11.32 4.22
CA LEU A 49 -18.75 10.09 4.99
C LEU A 49 -17.48 9.37 4.54
N TYR A 50 -17.24 9.30 3.24
CA TYR A 50 -16.02 8.73 2.67
C TYR A 50 -14.77 9.51 3.10
N VAL A 51 -14.79 10.84 2.99
CA VAL A 51 -13.71 11.72 3.49
C VAL A 51 -13.50 11.49 4.98
N GLN A 52 -14.56 11.45 5.78
CA GLN A 52 -14.48 11.29 7.24
C GLN A 52 -13.92 9.92 7.64
N ILE A 53 -14.39 8.82 7.04
CA ILE A 53 -13.87 7.48 7.29
C ILE A 53 -12.39 7.42 6.89
N MET A 54 -12.03 8.05 5.79
CA MET A 54 -10.65 8.06 5.32
C MET A 54 -9.73 8.89 6.22
N THR A 55 -10.13 10.10 6.61
CA THR A 55 -9.40 10.92 7.59
C THR A 55 -9.29 10.21 8.94
N GLN A 56 -10.35 9.52 9.39
CA GLN A 56 -10.30 8.72 10.62
C GLN A 56 -9.33 7.55 10.50
N ARG A 57 -9.30 6.86 9.35
CA ARG A 57 -8.30 5.82 9.07
C ARG A 57 -6.88 6.37 9.05
N GLU A 58 -6.66 7.52 8.43
CA GLU A 58 -5.34 8.14 8.38
C GLU A 58 -4.88 8.59 9.78
N GLN A 59 -5.78 9.14 10.59
CA GLN A 59 -5.52 9.49 11.99
C GLN A 59 -5.28 8.24 12.85
N SER A 60 -6.05 7.17 12.68
CA SER A 60 -5.84 5.92 13.41
C SER A 60 -4.50 5.29 13.03
N ASP A 61 -4.13 5.30 11.75
CA ASP A 61 -2.88 4.73 11.27
C ASP A 61 -1.67 5.54 11.77
N SER A 62 -1.76 6.87 11.80
CA SER A 62 -0.74 7.75 12.37
C SER A 62 -0.59 7.55 13.88
N THR A 63 -1.72 7.43 14.58
CA THR A 63 -1.75 7.18 16.03
C THR A 63 -1.17 5.82 16.37
N LEU A 64 -1.55 4.78 15.62
CA LEU A 64 -0.97 3.45 15.72
C LEU A 64 0.54 3.56 15.52
N ARG A 65 1.04 4.17 14.44
CA ARG A 65 2.49 4.33 14.21
C ARG A 65 3.21 4.99 15.40
N SER A 66 2.65 6.04 15.98
CA SER A 66 3.23 6.71 17.15
C SER A 66 3.21 5.83 18.41
N GLN A 67 2.10 5.16 18.70
CA GLN A 67 1.98 4.25 19.84
C GLN A 67 2.90 3.03 19.70
N MET A 68 2.94 2.46 18.50
CA MET A 68 3.82 1.37 18.10
C MET A 68 5.29 1.78 18.24
N PHE A 69 5.67 2.96 17.75
CA PHE A 69 7.01 3.53 17.93
C PHE A 69 7.34 3.74 19.41
N ASN A 70 6.43 4.29 20.20
CA ASN A 70 6.68 4.50 21.63
C ASN A 70 6.80 3.18 22.41
N ALA A 71 6.00 2.15 22.06
CA ALA A 71 6.11 0.81 22.63
C ALA A 71 7.42 0.12 22.23
N LEU A 72 7.82 0.29 20.96
CA LEU A 72 9.11 -0.12 20.43
C LEU A 72 10.23 0.54 21.24
N ILE A 73 10.33 1.86 21.26
CA ILE A 73 11.35 2.62 21.99
C ILE A 73 11.36 2.26 23.49
N GLY A 74 10.19 2.20 24.12
CA GLY A 74 10.05 1.88 25.55
C GLY A 74 10.48 0.47 25.92
N SER A 75 10.26 -0.52 25.04
CA SER A 75 10.76 -1.89 25.23
C SER A 75 12.20 -2.08 24.73
N TYR A 76 12.62 -1.31 23.73
CA TYR A 76 13.92 -1.42 23.05
C TYR A 76 15.07 -0.80 23.86
N PHE A 77 14.82 0.28 24.61
CA PHE A 77 15.87 0.99 25.37
C PHE A 77 15.93 0.67 26.86
N GLY A 78 15.39 -0.47 27.30
CA GLY A 78 15.73 -0.99 28.62
C GLY A 78 17.20 -1.45 28.65
N GLU A 79 17.99 -1.01 29.64
CA GLU A 79 19.44 -1.30 29.72
C GLU A 79 19.79 -2.80 29.65
N ASP A 80 18.87 -3.68 30.08
CA ASP A 80 19.05 -5.13 30.10
C ASP A 80 18.78 -5.81 28.75
N ILE A 81 17.94 -5.22 27.90
CA ILE A 81 17.58 -5.79 26.59
C ILE A 81 18.67 -5.53 25.57
N LEU A 82 19.33 -4.37 25.65
CA LEU A 82 20.41 -4.01 24.72
C LEU A 82 21.65 -4.92 24.85
N LYS A 83 21.79 -5.62 25.98
CA LYS A 83 22.93 -6.49 26.30
C LYS A 83 22.69 -7.98 26.05
N ASP A 84 21.43 -8.39 25.84
CA ASP A 84 21.03 -9.80 25.73
C ASP A 84 20.52 -10.11 24.30
N PRO A 85 21.34 -10.77 23.45
CA PRO A 85 20.95 -11.13 22.09
C PRO A 85 19.70 -12.00 22.00
N GLU A 86 19.43 -12.86 22.98
CA GLU A 86 18.27 -13.76 22.96
C GLU A 86 16.97 -12.96 23.13
N LYS A 87 16.98 -11.99 24.04
CA LYS A 87 15.86 -11.06 24.19
C LYS A 87 15.67 -10.23 22.93
N GLN A 88 16.76 -9.69 22.35
CA GLN A 88 16.67 -8.91 21.11
C GLN A 88 16.07 -9.71 19.96
N MET A 89 16.46 -10.98 19.79
CA MET A 89 15.85 -11.88 18.81
C MET A 89 14.36 -12.12 19.07
N MET A 90 13.98 -12.40 20.32
CA MET A 90 12.57 -12.57 20.70
C MET A 90 11.74 -11.33 20.35
N TYR A 91 12.25 -10.14 20.65
CA TYR A 91 11.59 -8.89 20.31
C TYR A 91 11.49 -8.70 18.80
N LEU A 92 12.59 -8.88 18.05
CA LEU A 92 12.55 -8.79 16.59
C LEU A 92 11.48 -9.70 15.99
N HIS A 93 11.35 -10.91 16.52
CA HIS A 93 10.29 -11.83 16.11
C HIS A 93 8.90 -11.25 16.43
N LEU A 94 8.63 -10.81 17.66
CA LEU A 94 7.34 -10.20 18.01
C LEU A 94 7.00 -8.98 17.14
N LEU A 95 8.01 -8.19 16.78
CA LEU A 95 7.83 -7.02 15.95
C LEU A 95 7.49 -7.39 14.51
N THR A 96 8.25 -8.30 13.91
CA THR A 96 7.92 -8.76 12.56
C THR A 96 6.59 -9.49 12.49
N LEU A 97 6.13 -10.12 13.59
CA LEU A 97 4.81 -10.74 13.64
C LEU A 97 3.65 -9.75 13.65
N ASN A 98 3.78 -8.66 14.40
CA ASN A 98 2.65 -7.77 14.70
C ASN A 98 2.68 -6.46 13.89
N PHE A 99 3.82 -6.12 13.30
CA PHE A 99 4.07 -4.79 12.72
C PHE A 99 4.66 -4.87 11.30
N GLN A 100 4.51 -6.00 10.62
CA GLN A 100 5.11 -6.28 9.29
C GLN A 100 4.79 -5.24 8.19
N GLU A 101 3.69 -4.49 8.32
CA GLU A 101 3.29 -3.45 7.35
C GLU A 101 3.73 -2.04 7.76
N PHE A 102 4.35 -1.87 8.93
CA PHE A 102 4.53 -0.55 9.56
C PHE A 102 5.97 -0.11 9.75
N PHE A 103 6.93 -1.05 9.77
CA PHE A 103 8.33 -0.71 9.97
C PHE A 103 9.26 -1.63 9.17
N ASP A 104 10.40 -1.08 8.76
CA ASP A 104 11.49 -1.84 8.16
C ASP A 104 12.41 -2.36 9.28
N ALA A 105 12.36 -3.67 9.51
CA ALA A 105 13.15 -4.34 10.53
C ALA A 105 14.60 -4.59 10.12
N ARG A 106 14.91 -4.49 8.81
CA ARG A 106 16.21 -4.87 8.25
C ARG A 106 17.39 -4.24 8.99
N PRO A 107 17.41 -2.93 9.29
CA PRO A 107 18.53 -2.32 10.00
C PRO A 107 18.79 -2.95 11.38
N LEU A 108 17.74 -3.37 12.08
CA LEU A 108 17.86 -3.99 13.40
C LEU A 108 18.40 -5.42 13.31
N PHE A 109 17.95 -6.17 12.30
CA PHE A 109 18.51 -7.49 12.01
C PHE A 109 19.99 -7.41 11.62
N GLU A 110 20.36 -6.47 10.75
CA GLU A 110 21.75 -6.30 10.32
C GLU A 110 22.66 -5.90 11.48
N ASP A 111 22.21 -4.99 12.35
CA ASP A 111 22.96 -4.56 13.52
C ASP A 111 23.14 -5.69 14.54
N LEU A 112 22.11 -6.50 14.78
CA LEU A 112 22.22 -7.67 15.65
C LEU A 112 23.12 -8.75 15.04
N ASN A 113 22.99 -9.02 13.74
CA ASN A 113 23.80 -10.00 13.01
C ASN A 113 25.30 -9.73 13.09
N ARG A 114 25.72 -8.46 13.21
CA ARG A 114 27.13 -8.07 13.37
C ARG A 114 27.71 -8.35 14.76
N ARG A 115 26.85 -8.51 15.79
CA ARG A 115 27.26 -8.58 17.20
C ARG A 115 27.13 -9.98 17.82
N ILE A 116 26.43 -10.88 17.16
CA ILE A 116 26.14 -12.23 17.65
C ILE A 116 27.12 -13.29 17.14
N ASN A 117 27.16 -14.42 17.82
CA ASN A 117 27.98 -15.56 17.42
C ASN A 117 27.31 -16.38 16.28
N PRO A 118 28.04 -17.32 15.63
CA PRO A 118 27.50 -18.10 14.51
C PRO A 118 26.27 -18.96 14.85
N GLU A 119 26.16 -19.48 16.08
CA GLU A 119 25.01 -20.29 16.50
C GLU A 119 23.74 -19.43 16.60
N GLN A 120 23.86 -18.28 17.25
CA GLN A 120 22.79 -17.28 17.36
C GLN A 120 22.40 -16.72 16.00
N ARG A 121 23.36 -16.58 15.08
CA ARG A 121 23.10 -16.13 13.71
C ARG A 121 22.15 -17.05 12.97
N LEU A 122 22.25 -18.36 13.14
CA LEU A 122 21.31 -19.30 12.52
C LEU A 122 19.87 -19.06 13.02
N ARG A 123 19.71 -18.79 14.32
CA ARG A 123 18.41 -18.45 14.93
C ARG A 123 17.88 -17.10 14.47
N LEU A 124 18.74 -16.09 14.34
CA LEU A 124 18.34 -14.78 13.81
C LEU A 124 17.85 -14.90 12.36
N LEU A 125 18.56 -15.68 11.54
CA LEU A 125 18.19 -15.93 10.15
C LEU A 125 16.88 -16.72 10.04
N SER A 126 16.59 -17.65 10.95
CA SER A 126 15.30 -18.35 10.94
C SER A 126 14.14 -17.38 11.24
N ILE A 127 14.31 -16.47 12.20
CA ILE A 127 13.30 -15.43 12.51
C ILE A 127 13.05 -14.53 11.30
N ALA A 128 14.11 -14.13 10.61
CA ALA A 128 14.00 -13.29 9.42
C ALA A 128 13.30 -14.03 8.26
N ARG A 129 13.66 -15.30 8.02
CA ARG A 129 13.00 -16.15 7.03
C ARG A 129 11.52 -16.36 7.35
N ASP A 130 11.18 -16.65 8.60
CA ASP A 130 9.78 -16.79 9.03
C ASP A 130 8.96 -15.52 8.75
N ALA A 131 9.56 -14.34 8.95
CA ALA A 131 8.92 -13.07 8.66
C ALA A 131 8.69 -12.87 7.14
N ALA A 132 9.70 -13.17 6.33
CA ALA A 132 9.58 -13.12 4.87
C ALA A 132 8.54 -14.12 4.37
N ASP A 133 8.58 -15.37 4.84
CA ASP A 133 7.68 -16.47 4.48
C ASP A 133 6.21 -16.13 4.73
N ARG A 134 5.91 -15.51 5.87
CA ARG A 134 4.56 -15.05 6.17
C ARG A 134 4.07 -14.05 5.12
N GLN A 135 4.89 -13.08 4.74
CA GLN A 135 4.53 -12.11 3.71
C GLN A 135 4.41 -12.78 2.33
N VAL A 136 5.32 -13.69 1.97
CA VAL A 136 5.20 -14.47 0.73
C VAL A 136 3.88 -15.21 0.71
N ASN A 137 3.50 -15.90 1.78
CA ASN A 137 2.25 -16.64 1.86
C ASN A 137 1.00 -15.75 1.80
N LEU A 138 1.04 -14.53 2.35
CA LEU A 138 -0.05 -13.55 2.24
C LEU A 138 -0.21 -13.01 0.81
N LEU A 139 0.89 -12.91 0.08
CA LEU A 139 0.95 -12.40 -1.29
C LEU A 139 0.70 -13.48 -2.34
N SER A 140 1.02 -14.72 -2.02
CA SER A 140 0.89 -15.87 -2.90
C SER A 140 -0.58 -16.14 -3.20
N LYS A 141 -0.92 -16.09 -4.50
CA LYS A 141 -2.23 -16.44 -5.01
C LYS A 141 -2.08 -17.51 -6.08
N PRO A 142 -3.11 -18.33 -6.36
CA PRO A 142 -3.07 -19.30 -7.45
C PRO A 142 -2.71 -18.70 -8.83
N GLN A 143 -2.92 -17.39 -9.02
CA GLN A 143 -2.62 -16.71 -10.28
C GLN A 143 -1.19 -16.16 -10.34
N ASN A 144 -0.55 -15.96 -9.19
CA ASN A 144 0.76 -15.36 -8.97
C ASN A 144 1.51 -16.18 -7.90
N GLU A 145 1.90 -17.40 -8.25
CA GLU A 145 2.75 -18.21 -7.38
C GLU A 145 4.18 -17.64 -7.37
N PRO A 146 4.89 -17.74 -6.25
CA PRO A 146 6.29 -17.35 -6.18
C PRO A 146 7.14 -18.13 -7.19
N ILE A 147 8.12 -17.45 -7.80
CA ILE A 147 9.00 -18.05 -8.81
C ILE A 147 10.37 -18.26 -8.18
N GLU A 148 10.78 -19.52 -8.04
CA GLU A 148 12.13 -19.84 -7.58
C GLU A 148 13.15 -19.69 -8.70
N LEU A 149 14.21 -18.93 -8.43
CA LEU A 149 15.36 -18.72 -9.30
C LEU A 149 16.62 -19.24 -8.60
N ARG A 150 17.19 -20.30 -9.16
CA ARG A 150 18.55 -20.75 -8.84
C ARG A 150 19.53 -20.09 -9.79
N LEU A 151 20.40 -19.24 -9.24
CA LEU A 151 21.35 -18.43 -10.01
C LEU A 151 22.79 -18.77 -9.59
N CYS A 152 23.69 -18.82 -10.57
CA CYS A 152 25.12 -19.02 -10.35
C CYS A 152 25.95 -17.87 -10.93
N MET A 153 27.10 -17.56 -10.33
CA MET A 153 28.02 -16.56 -10.93
C MET A 153 28.70 -17.10 -12.18
N ASP A 154 29.07 -18.38 -12.16
CA ASP A 154 29.71 -19.11 -13.24
C ASP A 154 28.66 -20.05 -13.86
N SER A 155 28.42 -19.94 -15.18
CA SER A 155 27.36 -20.71 -15.84
C SER A 155 27.77 -22.17 -15.96
N THR A 156 26.97 -23.08 -15.42
CA THR A 156 27.10 -24.53 -15.59
C THR A 156 25.85 -25.08 -16.28
N GLU A 157 25.90 -26.31 -16.81
CA GLU A 157 24.72 -26.97 -17.41
C GLU A 157 23.53 -27.04 -16.43
N ASP A 158 23.81 -27.23 -15.14
CA ASP A 158 22.80 -27.37 -14.08
C ASP A 158 22.39 -26.03 -13.41
N CYS A 159 23.07 -24.93 -13.73
CA CYS A 159 22.83 -23.65 -13.06
C CYS A 159 23.14 -22.46 -13.98
N PRO A 160 22.10 -21.85 -14.57
CA PRO A 160 22.30 -20.74 -15.48
C PRO A 160 22.78 -19.50 -14.71
N ARG A 161 23.65 -18.72 -15.36
CA ARG A 161 24.09 -17.42 -14.83
C ARG A 161 22.97 -16.37 -14.76
N MET A 162 21.92 -16.61 -15.54
CA MET A 162 20.81 -15.69 -15.71
C MET A 162 19.50 -16.47 -15.64
N GLY A 163 18.63 -16.05 -14.73
CA GLY A 163 17.25 -16.49 -14.67
C GLY A 163 16.33 -15.49 -15.38
N SER A 164 15.11 -15.90 -15.69
CA SER A 164 14.09 -14.99 -16.17
C SER A 164 12.77 -15.27 -15.46
N PHE A 165 11.96 -14.23 -15.33
CA PHE A 165 10.61 -14.36 -14.80
C PHE A 165 9.67 -13.41 -15.55
N ASN A 166 8.39 -13.79 -15.60
CA ASN A 166 7.35 -13.01 -16.22
C ASN A 166 6.41 -12.47 -15.15
N LEU A 167 6.30 -11.15 -15.05
CA LEU A 167 5.36 -10.53 -14.15
C LEU A 167 4.06 -10.23 -14.88
N LYS A 168 2.94 -10.73 -14.35
CA LYS A 168 1.61 -10.38 -14.84
C LYS A 168 1.14 -9.08 -14.18
N GLY A 169 1.12 -8.00 -14.95
CA GLY A 169 0.58 -6.72 -14.56
C GLY A 169 -0.86 -6.52 -15.05
N ARG A 170 -1.39 -5.32 -14.84
CA ARG A 170 -2.71 -4.92 -15.34
C ARG A 170 -2.70 -4.68 -16.85
N GLU A 171 -1.61 -4.13 -17.37
CA GLU A 171 -1.50 -3.74 -18.79
C GLU A 171 -0.85 -4.82 -19.67
N GLY A 172 -0.34 -5.90 -19.07
CA GLY A 172 0.28 -6.99 -19.82
C GLY A 172 1.22 -7.85 -18.99
N THR A 173 2.07 -8.60 -19.69
CA THR A 173 3.12 -9.40 -19.06
C THR A 173 4.49 -8.75 -19.29
N TYR A 174 5.24 -8.53 -18.21
CA TYR A 174 6.55 -7.89 -18.24
C TYR A 174 7.65 -8.94 -18.03
N PRO A 175 8.48 -9.21 -19.05
CA PRO A 175 9.55 -10.19 -18.96
C PRO A 175 10.82 -9.55 -18.38
N PHE A 176 11.35 -10.15 -17.31
CA PHE A 176 12.58 -9.69 -16.64
C PHE A 176 13.67 -10.75 -16.72
N ALA A 177 14.91 -10.30 -16.83
CA ALA A 177 16.11 -11.11 -16.70
C ALA A 177 16.84 -10.74 -15.40
N VAL A 178 17.26 -11.75 -14.64
CA VAL A 178 17.94 -11.60 -13.35
C VAL A 178 19.30 -12.26 -13.43
N ARG A 179 20.36 -11.52 -13.12
CA ARG A 179 21.74 -12.00 -13.15
C ARG A 179 22.39 -11.81 -11.81
N LEU A 180 22.99 -12.88 -11.28
CA LEU A 180 23.78 -12.82 -10.06
C LEU A 180 25.12 -12.11 -10.33
N GLN A 181 25.47 -11.14 -9.48
CA GLN A 181 26.71 -10.37 -9.57
C GLN A 181 27.68 -10.72 -8.45
N GLU A 182 27.19 -10.80 -7.20
CA GLU A 182 28.01 -11.04 -6.01
C GLU A 182 27.22 -11.95 -5.05
N VAL A 183 27.93 -12.80 -4.30
CA VAL A 183 27.36 -13.70 -3.27
C VAL A 183 28.16 -13.56 -1.99
N SER A 184 27.48 -13.23 -0.90
CA SER A 184 28.02 -13.09 0.45
C SER A 184 27.26 -13.98 1.44
N ASP A 185 27.73 -14.07 2.68
CA ASP A 185 27.09 -14.91 3.70
C ASP A 185 25.67 -14.45 4.11
N SER A 186 25.34 -13.16 3.91
CA SER A 186 24.09 -12.55 4.39
C SER A 186 23.21 -11.95 3.29
N ASP A 187 23.77 -11.81 2.09
CA ASP A 187 23.16 -11.09 0.99
C ASP A 187 23.79 -11.48 -0.34
N VAL A 188 23.08 -11.14 -1.40
CA VAL A 188 23.51 -11.32 -2.78
C VAL A 188 23.23 -10.06 -3.56
N LYS A 189 24.09 -9.74 -4.53
CA LYS A 189 23.85 -8.63 -5.45
C LYS A 189 23.29 -9.17 -6.75
N VAL A 190 22.12 -8.66 -7.15
CA VAL A 190 21.48 -9.05 -8.41
C VAL A 190 21.32 -7.85 -9.32
N ARG A 191 21.46 -8.09 -10.61
CA ARG A 191 21.15 -7.14 -11.67
C ARG A 191 19.88 -7.58 -12.37
N VAL A 192 18.89 -6.69 -12.43
CA VAL A 192 17.62 -6.93 -13.13
C VAL A 192 17.54 -6.02 -14.34
N SER A 193 17.24 -6.61 -15.49
CA SER A 193 17.01 -5.91 -16.75
C SER A 193 15.74 -6.41 -17.41
N SER A 194 15.25 -5.67 -18.41
CA SER A 194 14.24 -6.25 -19.32
C SER A 194 14.81 -7.49 -20.01
N ALA A 195 13.98 -8.51 -20.18
CA ALA A 195 14.31 -9.69 -20.99
C ALA A 195 13.83 -9.56 -22.45
N ALA A 196 13.07 -8.51 -22.79
CA ALA A 196 12.56 -8.28 -24.14
C ALA A 196 12.83 -6.85 -24.63
N GLU A 197 13.17 -6.70 -25.91
CA GLU A 197 13.51 -5.40 -26.51
C GLU A 197 12.35 -4.40 -26.52
N ASN A 198 11.11 -4.90 -26.53
CA ASN A 198 9.88 -4.09 -26.52
C ASN A 198 9.50 -3.54 -25.14
N PHE A 199 10.19 -3.97 -24.08
CA PHE A 199 9.95 -3.49 -22.72
C PHE A 199 11.18 -2.72 -22.23
N ASN A 200 11.06 -1.40 -22.14
CA ASN A 200 12.17 -0.55 -21.72
C ASN A 200 12.19 -0.40 -20.20
N PHE A 201 12.81 -1.37 -19.53
CA PHE A 201 13.09 -1.30 -18.10
C PHE A 201 14.53 -0.86 -17.86
N LYS A 202 14.70 0.25 -17.12
CA LYS A 202 16.04 0.70 -16.70
C LYS A 202 16.68 -0.41 -15.89
N THR A 203 17.85 -0.87 -16.34
CA THR A 203 18.59 -1.89 -15.60
C THR A 203 18.94 -1.36 -14.21
N ILE A 204 18.60 -2.13 -13.18
CA ILE A 204 18.85 -1.79 -11.78
C ILE A 204 19.67 -2.90 -11.13
N GLU A 205 20.46 -2.49 -10.13
CA GLU A 205 21.18 -3.40 -9.25
C GLU A 205 20.72 -3.13 -7.82
N PHE A 206 20.50 -4.19 -7.06
CA PHE A 206 20.18 -4.09 -5.65
C PHE A 206 20.73 -5.31 -4.89
N TYR A 207 20.91 -5.11 -3.59
CA TYR A 207 21.28 -6.17 -2.66
C TYR A 207 20.01 -6.82 -2.12
N VAL A 208 19.97 -8.16 -2.17
CA VAL A 208 18.92 -8.99 -1.58
C VAL A 208 19.53 -9.72 -0.40
N SER A 209 19.05 -9.42 0.80
CA SER A 209 19.49 -9.98 2.07
C SER A 209 18.45 -10.96 2.62
N TYR A 210 18.86 -11.83 3.54
CA TYR A 210 17.93 -12.64 4.34
C TYR A 210 16.99 -11.80 5.22
N PHE A 211 17.29 -10.53 5.42
CA PHE A 211 16.51 -9.61 6.24
C PHE A 211 15.52 -8.78 5.44
N ASP A 212 15.49 -8.95 4.11
CA ASP A 212 14.52 -8.28 3.24
C ASP A 212 13.16 -8.97 3.29
N THR A 213 12.09 -8.18 3.23
CA THR A 213 10.71 -8.68 3.17
C THR A 213 9.94 -8.01 2.03
N PRO A 214 8.97 -8.71 1.39
CA PRO A 214 8.22 -8.18 0.25
C PRO A 214 7.58 -6.80 0.45
N PHE A 215 7.02 -6.53 1.63
CA PHE A 215 6.37 -5.25 1.92
C PHE A 215 7.34 -4.09 2.09
N MET A 216 8.60 -4.36 2.44
CA MET A 216 9.61 -3.33 2.70
C MET A 216 10.56 -3.12 1.53
N ASN A 217 10.97 -4.21 0.87
CA ASN A 217 11.89 -4.19 -0.27
C ASN A 217 11.19 -4.74 -1.53
N ASN A 218 10.56 -3.85 -2.29
CA ASN A 218 9.93 -4.17 -3.57
C ASN A 218 10.21 -3.08 -4.61
N THR A 219 10.05 -3.46 -5.88
CA THR A 219 10.09 -2.55 -7.02
C THR A 219 8.68 -2.36 -7.55
N LYS A 220 8.24 -1.11 -7.66
CA LYS A 220 6.96 -0.71 -8.27
C LYS A 220 7.13 -0.46 -9.76
N LEU A 221 6.25 -1.04 -10.57
CA LEU A 221 6.14 -0.80 -12.00
C LEU A 221 5.15 0.33 -12.32
N VAL A 222 5.14 0.76 -13.58
CA VAL A 222 4.31 1.88 -14.07
C VAL A 222 2.81 1.64 -13.92
N ASP A 223 2.35 0.39 -14.03
CA ASP A 223 0.95 -0.01 -13.91
C ASP A 223 0.51 -0.23 -12.44
N GLY A 224 1.42 0.01 -11.49
CA GLY A 224 1.23 -0.18 -10.06
C GLY A 224 1.55 -1.58 -9.55
N SER A 225 1.77 -2.56 -10.42
CA SER A 225 2.21 -3.89 -10.02
C SER A 225 3.61 -3.85 -9.39
N ARG A 226 3.89 -4.81 -8.50
CA ARG A 226 5.13 -4.87 -7.74
C ARG A 226 5.75 -6.25 -7.81
N PHE A 227 7.07 -6.30 -7.70
CA PHE A 227 7.79 -7.52 -7.37
C PHE A 227 8.79 -7.29 -6.25
N SER A 228 9.09 -8.37 -5.52
CA SER A 228 10.15 -8.43 -4.53
C SER A 228 10.97 -9.70 -4.71
N PHE A 229 12.20 -9.66 -4.22
CA PHE A 229 13.10 -10.80 -4.14
C PHE A 229 13.27 -11.22 -2.69
N VAL A 230 13.16 -12.51 -2.42
CA VAL A 230 13.41 -13.12 -1.12
C VAL A 230 14.60 -14.05 -1.23
N LEU A 231 15.65 -13.80 -0.44
CA LEU A 231 16.82 -14.67 -0.42
C LEU A 231 16.51 -15.94 0.37
N ARG A 232 16.53 -17.10 -0.30
CA ARG A 232 16.30 -18.41 0.32
C ARG A 232 17.60 -19.05 0.79
N ASN A 233 18.62 -19.01 -0.05
CA ASN A 233 19.94 -19.53 0.27
C ASN A 233 21.02 -18.81 -0.52
N ALA A 234 22.19 -18.63 0.09
CA ALA A 234 23.41 -18.12 -0.51
C ALA A 234 24.57 -19.03 -0.11
N ASP A 235 25.31 -19.50 -1.10
CA ASP A 235 26.52 -20.31 -0.92
C ASP A 235 27.68 -19.57 -1.58
N PRO A 236 28.44 -18.76 -0.82
CA PRO A 236 29.58 -18.01 -1.37
C PRO A 236 30.70 -18.91 -1.89
N ALA A 237 30.90 -20.08 -1.28
CA ALA A 237 31.95 -21.02 -1.68
C ALA A 237 31.67 -21.61 -3.07
N ARG A 238 30.40 -21.92 -3.35
CA ARG A 238 29.96 -22.39 -4.67
C ARG A 238 29.51 -21.27 -5.61
N LYS A 239 29.45 -20.03 -5.12
CA LYS A 239 28.90 -18.85 -5.82
C LYS A 239 27.49 -19.06 -6.37
N ILE A 240 26.63 -19.67 -5.56
CA ILE A 240 25.24 -20.01 -5.90
C ILE A 240 24.29 -19.23 -4.98
N ALA A 241 23.18 -18.76 -5.54
CA ALA A 241 22.08 -18.17 -4.78
C ALA A 241 20.74 -18.77 -5.23
N ASN A 242 19.90 -19.12 -4.25
CA ASN A 242 18.49 -19.43 -4.47
C ASN A 242 17.69 -18.21 -4.01
N ILE A 243 16.97 -17.62 -4.94
CA ILE A 243 16.17 -16.41 -4.72
C ILE A 243 14.76 -16.71 -5.19
N GLU A 244 13.77 -16.27 -4.45
CA GLU A 244 12.39 -16.38 -4.85
C GLU A 244 11.86 -15.00 -5.25
N VAL A 245 11.10 -14.95 -6.34
CA VAL A 245 10.46 -13.73 -6.83
C VAL A 245 8.98 -13.77 -6.50
N VAL A 246 8.50 -12.76 -5.79
CA VAL A 246 7.10 -12.63 -5.41
C VAL A 246 6.51 -11.42 -6.11
N ALA A 247 5.47 -11.64 -6.93
CA ALA A 247 4.77 -10.59 -7.66
C ALA A 247 3.39 -10.34 -7.06
N PHE A 248 3.06 -9.08 -6.81
CA PHE A 248 1.80 -8.70 -6.17
C PHE A 248 1.28 -7.37 -6.71
N PRO A 249 -0.05 -7.19 -6.77
CA PRO A 249 -0.63 -6.00 -7.35
C PRO A 249 -0.62 -4.82 -6.36
N GLU A 250 -0.98 -3.63 -6.86
CA GLU A 250 -0.87 -2.39 -6.08
C GLU A 250 -1.66 -2.46 -4.78
N GLU A 251 -2.79 -3.19 -4.70
CA GLU A 251 -3.69 -3.18 -3.54
C GLU A 251 -3.05 -3.68 -2.24
N TYR A 252 -1.95 -4.41 -2.33
CA TYR A 252 -1.11 -4.80 -1.20
C TYR A 252 -0.16 -3.69 -0.75
N MET A 253 -0.55 -2.41 -0.93
CA MET A 253 0.27 -1.27 -0.51
C MET A 253 0.56 -1.37 0.98
N ASN A 254 1.85 -1.44 1.28
CA ASN A 254 2.37 -0.99 2.55
C ASN A 254 1.84 0.44 2.80
N LEU A 255 1.41 0.71 4.04
CA LEU A 255 0.93 2.03 4.47
C LEU A 255 1.90 3.18 4.15
N ARG A 256 3.20 2.89 4.03
CA ARG A 256 4.22 3.86 3.57
C ARG A 256 3.97 4.41 2.17
N ASP A 257 3.44 3.57 1.27
CA ASP A 257 3.32 3.88 -0.16
C ASP A 257 1.89 4.24 -0.56
N ARG A 258 0.94 4.33 0.38
CA ARG A 258 -0.44 4.71 0.07
C ARG A 258 -0.46 6.17 -0.38
N PRO A 259 -0.92 6.46 -1.62
CA PRO A 259 -1.08 7.84 -2.07
C PRO A 259 -2.04 8.58 -1.13
N TYR A 260 -1.69 9.82 -0.79
CA TYR A 260 -2.55 10.67 0.02
C TYR A 260 -3.91 10.82 -0.66
N PHE A 261 -4.94 11.07 0.14
CA PHE A 261 -6.32 11.21 -0.34
C PHE A 261 -6.45 12.19 -1.50
N ASP A 262 -5.74 13.31 -1.44
CA ASP A 262 -5.73 14.35 -2.47
C ASP A 262 -5.18 13.84 -3.82
N GLU A 263 -4.22 12.90 -3.79
CA GLU A 263 -3.68 12.28 -4.99
C GLU A 263 -4.68 11.28 -5.61
N MET A 264 -5.44 10.55 -4.79
CA MET A 264 -6.52 9.69 -5.28
C MET A 264 -7.68 10.51 -5.86
N LEU A 265 -8.06 11.62 -5.22
CA LEU A 265 -9.08 12.53 -5.72
C LEU A 265 -8.67 13.19 -7.03
N SER A 266 -7.40 13.60 -7.18
CA SER A 266 -6.92 14.17 -8.44
C SER A 266 -6.91 13.15 -9.58
N ARG A 267 -6.57 11.88 -9.31
CA ARG A 267 -6.67 10.78 -10.29
C ARG A 267 -8.12 10.47 -10.71
N LEU A 268 -9.06 10.55 -9.78
CA LEU A 268 -10.49 10.38 -10.06
C LEU A 268 -11.04 11.57 -10.88
N GLY A 269 -10.63 12.80 -10.54
CA GLY A 269 -10.96 14.00 -11.29
C GLY A 269 -10.40 13.97 -12.72
N ALA A 270 -9.15 13.55 -12.90
CA ALA A 270 -8.51 13.45 -14.21
C ALA A 270 -9.16 12.40 -15.14
N LYS A 271 -9.56 11.24 -14.60
CA LYS A 271 -10.29 10.22 -15.39
C LYS A 271 -11.69 10.67 -15.82
N SER A 272 -12.35 11.54 -15.05
CA SER A 272 -13.66 12.08 -15.41
C SER A 272 -13.62 13.14 -16.54
N GLY A 273 -12.48 13.79 -16.74
CA GLY A 273 -12.26 14.76 -17.83
C GLY A 273 -11.95 14.12 -19.19
N ALA A 274 -11.43 12.89 -19.22
CA ALA A 274 -11.04 12.22 -20.47
C ALA A 274 -12.21 11.56 -21.23
N VAL A 275 -13.42 11.50 -20.64
CA VAL A 275 -14.61 10.85 -21.26
C VAL A 275 -15.50 11.86 -22.02
N LYS A 276 -15.14 13.14 -22.06
CA LYS A 276 -15.87 14.20 -22.80
C LYS A 276 -14.95 14.92 -23.80
N SER A 277 -14.48 14.21 -24.82
CA SER A 277 -13.98 14.85 -26.05
C SER A 277 -13.96 13.83 -27.18
N ASP A 278 -15.11 13.21 -27.47
CA ASP A 278 -15.31 12.52 -28.75
C ASP A 278 -16.79 12.57 -29.13
N LYS A 279 -17.21 13.79 -29.49
CA LYS A 279 -18.38 14.15 -30.29
C LYS A 279 -18.44 15.67 -30.36
N ASP A 280 -17.84 16.21 -31.42
CA ASP A 280 -18.51 17.05 -32.41
C ASP A 280 -17.54 17.34 -33.56
#